data_AF-A0A6I2VXN2-F1
#
_entry.id   AF-A0A6I2VXN2-F1
#
_cell.length_a   1.000
_cell.length_b   1.000
_cell.length_c   1.000
_cell.angle_alpha   90.00
_cell.angle_beta   90.00
_cell.angle_gamma   90.00
#
_symmetry.space_group_name_H-M   'P 1'
#
loop_
_entity.id
_entity.type
_entity.pdbx_description
1 polymer ?
#
loop_
_entity_poly.entity_id
_entity_poly.type
_entity_poly.pdbx_seq_one_letter_code
_entity_poly.pdbx_strand_id
1 'polypeptide(L)'
;MSQDDTIPPTSPDSRPETSEEAQLALEAVAEARRRLAEAPASVVVANHAMGLFELAAIHLSSEPPRLEESQLAIDALGLLVDGLGDRLGEHHDTLVAALTNIRMVFVQRKTPPTGE
;
A
#
# COMPACT_ATOMS: atom_id res chain seq x y z
N MET A 1 38.40 -36.99 26.01
CA MET A 1 37.33 -37.05 27.04
C MET A 1 37.05 -35.64 27.48
N SER A 2 35.77 -35.26 27.38
CA SER A 2 35.06 -34.03 27.78
C SER A 2 35.77 -32.68 27.69
N GLN A 3 35.45 -31.94 26.63
CA GLN A 3 35.23 -30.50 26.78
C GLN A 3 33.78 -30.33 27.26
N ASP A 4 33.67 -29.85 28.48
CA ASP A 4 32.43 -29.57 29.21
C ASP A 4 31.79 -28.29 28.66
N ASP A 5 30.52 -28.41 28.33
CA ASP A 5 29.47 -27.42 28.09
C ASP A 5 29.82 -25.92 28.05
N THR A 6 29.90 -25.39 26.83
CA THR A 6 29.47 -24.00 26.56
C THR A 6 28.28 -24.05 25.62
N ILE A 7 27.09 -24.23 26.17
CA ILE A 7 25.84 -23.92 25.48
C ILE A 7 25.76 -22.39 25.38
N PRO A 8 25.73 -21.77 24.19
CA PRO A 8 25.39 -20.35 24.08
C PRO A 8 23.92 -20.21 24.50
N PRO A 9 23.56 -19.30 25.42
CA PRO A 9 22.16 -19.05 25.69
C PRO A 9 21.49 -18.53 24.41
N THR A 10 20.49 -19.27 23.94
CA THR A 10 19.52 -18.79 22.97
C THR A 10 18.56 -17.82 23.68
N SER A 11 18.59 -16.56 23.25
CA SER A 11 17.63 -15.43 23.31
C SER A 11 16.46 -15.46 24.33
N PRO A 12 16.14 -14.33 25.01
CA PRO A 12 15.59 -13.14 24.34
C PRO A 12 16.05 -11.84 25.00
N ASP A 13 16.91 -11.09 24.32
CA ASP A 13 17.11 -9.68 24.66
C ASP A 13 15.92 -8.86 24.13
N SER A 14 14.74 -9.11 24.70
CA SER A 14 13.61 -8.19 24.68
C SER A 14 13.72 -7.33 25.93
N ARG A 15 14.84 -6.59 26.07
CA ARG A 15 14.90 -5.47 27.00
C ARG A 15 13.82 -4.46 26.56
N PRO A 16 13.09 -3.84 27.50
CA PRO A 16 12.11 -2.83 27.14
C PRO A 16 12.82 -1.77 26.30
N GLU A 17 12.23 -1.40 25.17
CA GLU A 17 12.64 -0.18 24.43
C GLU A 17 12.85 0.90 25.49
N THR A 18 14.01 1.55 25.50
CA THR A 18 14.30 2.48 26.60
C THR A 18 13.15 3.47 26.70
N SER A 19 12.72 3.81 27.92
CA SER A 19 11.53 4.67 28.12
C SER A 19 11.61 5.97 27.31
N GLU A 20 12.82 6.43 26.98
CA GLU A 20 13.09 7.58 26.11
C GLU A 20 12.81 7.29 24.63
N GLU A 21 13.28 6.17 24.07
CA GLU A 21 12.97 5.76 22.69
C GLU A 21 11.46 5.56 22.50
N ALA A 22 10.81 4.90 23.47
CA ALA A 22 9.36 4.71 23.46
C ALA A 22 8.61 6.07 23.50
N GLN A 23 9.09 7.02 24.31
CA GLN A 23 8.53 8.37 24.40
C GLN A 23 8.69 9.14 23.08
N LEU A 24 9.88 9.09 22.46
CA LEU A 24 10.15 9.72 21.17
C LEU A 24 9.27 9.14 20.05
N ALA A 25 9.08 7.82 20.03
CA ALA A 25 8.20 7.16 19.06
C ALA A 25 6.73 7.61 19.23
N LEU A 26 6.25 7.72 20.48
CA LEU A 26 4.90 8.23 20.77
C LEU A 26 4.71 9.67 20.31
N GLU A 27 5.71 10.53 20.53
CA GLU A 27 5.69 11.93 20.09
C GLU A 27 5.66 12.04 18.57
N ALA A 28 6.46 11.24 17.86
CA ALA A 28 6.45 11.17 16.40
C ALA A 28 5.10 10.73 15.83
N VAL A 29 4.46 9.72 16.43
CA VAL A 29 3.11 9.27 16.03
C VAL A 29 2.07 10.36 16.30
N ALA A 30 2.15 11.04 17.44
CA ALA A 30 1.23 12.13 17.78
C ALA A 30 1.37 13.31 16.80
N GLU A 31 2.60 13.65 16.42
CA GLU A 31 2.86 14.67 15.41
C GLU A 31 2.32 14.27 14.03
N ALA A 32 2.58 13.04 13.59
CA ALA A 32 2.05 12.54 12.33
C ALA A 32 0.52 12.60 12.28
N ARG A 33 -0.16 12.25 13.40
CA ARG A 33 -1.62 12.37 13.53
C ARG A 33 -2.11 13.81 13.43
N ARG A 34 -1.43 14.77 14.06
CA ARG A 34 -1.79 16.20 13.96
C ARG A 34 -1.71 16.69 12.52
N ARG A 35 -0.59 16.42 11.84
CA ARG A 35 -0.40 16.78 10.43
C ARG A 35 -1.46 16.14 9.53
N LEU A 36 -1.82 14.88 9.77
CA LEU A 36 -2.86 14.20 9.00
C LEU A 36 -4.25 14.82 9.22
N ALA A 37 -4.56 15.26 10.44
CA ALA A 37 -5.83 15.90 10.78
C ALA A 37 -5.98 17.30 10.16
N GLU A 38 -4.87 17.97 9.84
CA GLU A 38 -4.87 19.27 9.14
C GLU A 38 -5.13 19.13 7.63
N ALA A 39 -4.85 17.96 7.04
CA ALA A 39 -5.06 17.73 5.63
C ALA A 39 -6.55 17.53 5.30
N PRO A 40 -7.08 18.12 4.19
CA PRO A 40 -8.42 17.81 3.74
C PRO A 40 -8.60 16.31 3.47
N ALA A 41 -9.67 15.72 4.00
CA ALA A 41 -9.92 14.29 3.87
C ALA A 41 -10.00 13.84 2.40
N SER A 42 -10.54 14.68 1.50
CA SER A 42 -10.59 14.40 0.06
C SER A 42 -9.19 14.21 -0.55
N VAL A 43 -8.21 15.02 -0.13
CA VAL A 43 -6.82 14.92 -0.60
C VAL A 43 -6.16 13.64 -0.09
N VAL A 44 -6.37 13.30 1.19
CA VAL A 44 -5.84 12.06 1.78
C VAL A 44 -6.44 10.83 1.08
N VAL A 45 -7.75 10.81 0.87
CA VAL A 45 -8.45 9.72 0.19
C VAL A 45 -8.02 9.62 -1.28
N ALA A 46 -7.87 10.73 -1.99
CA ALA A 46 -7.34 10.73 -3.36
C ALA A 46 -5.92 10.17 -3.43
N ASN A 47 -5.07 10.50 -2.45
CA ASN A 47 -3.74 9.91 -2.34
C ASN A 47 -3.79 8.39 -2.10
N HIS A 48 -4.74 7.90 -1.29
CA HIS A 48 -4.92 6.46 -1.09
C HIS A 48 -5.43 5.76 -2.37
N ALA A 49 -6.32 6.40 -3.12
CA ALA A 49 -6.75 5.92 -4.43
C ALA A 49 -5.56 5.82 -5.40
N MET A 50 -4.68 6.83 -5.44
CA MET A 50 -3.45 6.75 -6.22
C MET A 50 -2.55 5.60 -5.77
N GLY A 51 -2.40 5.38 -4.47
CA GLY A 51 -1.64 4.24 -3.93
C GLY A 51 -2.20 2.87 -4.38
N LEU A 52 -3.53 2.73 -4.49
CA LEU A 52 -4.15 1.50 -5.04
C LEU A 52 -3.87 1.33 -6.54
N PHE A 53 -3.86 2.42 -7.30
CA PHE A 53 -3.44 2.41 -8.70
C PHE A 53 -1.98 1.94 -8.85
N GLU A 54 -1.06 2.51 -8.06
CA GLU A 54 0.36 2.13 -8.08
C GLU A 54 0.56 0.68 -7.68
N LEU A 55 -0.16 0.21 -6.65
CA LEU A 55 -0.13 -1.18 -6.23
C LEU A 55 -0.54 -2.09 -7.38
N ALA A 56 -1.69 -1.82 -8.04
CA ALA A 56 -2.12 -2.58 -9.21
C ALA A 56 -1.05 -2.58 -10.32
N ALA A 57 -0.45 -1.43 -10.62
CA ALA A 57 0.59 -1.31 -11.63
C ALA A 57 1.85 -2.14 -11.29
N ILE A 58 2.30 -2.17 -10.03
CA ILE A 58 3.43 -2.99 -9.57
C ILE A 58 3.14 -4.49 -9.78
N HIS A 59 1.93 -4.94 -9.42
CA HIS A 59 1.51 -6.33 -9.59
C HIS A 59 1.38 -6.71 -11.08
N LEU A 60 0.85 -5.82 -11.92
CA LEU A 60 0.77 -6.03 -13.36
C LEU A 60 2.12 -6.01 -14.05
N SER A 61 3.08 -5.24 -13.54
CA SER A 61 4.44 -5.13 -14.11
C SER A 61 5.35 -6.29 -13.72
N SER A 62 4.93 -7.14 -12.79
CA SER A 62 5.66 -8.36 -12.42
C SER A 62 5.73 -9.36 -13.59
N GLU A 63 6.73 -10.25 -13.56
CA GLU A 63 6.89 -11.34 -14.54
C GLU A 63 7.02 -12.69 -13.81
N PRO A 64 6.00 -13.57 -13.86
CA PRO A 64 4.72 -13.39 -14.54
C PRO A 64 3.82 -12.33 -13.85
N PRO A 65 2.87 -11.72 -14.56
CA PRO A 65 1.93 -10.75 -13.98
C PRO A 65 1.12 -11.38 -12.84
N ARG A 66 1.05 -10.68 -11.69
CA ARG A 66 0.29 -11.13 -10.51
C ARG A 66 -1.16 -10.67 -10.62
N LEU A 67 -1.95 -11.37 -11.44
CA LEU A 67 -3.30 -10.93 -11.82
C LEU A 67 -4.26 -10.83 -10.62
N GLU A 68 -4.31 -11.81 -9.73
CA GLU A 68 -5.25 -11.78 -8.58
C GLU A 68 -4.99 -10.58 -7.66
N GLU A 69 -3.72 -10.36 -7.31
CA GLU A 69 -3.31 -9.22 -6.47
C GLU A 69 -3.58 -7.88 -7.16
N SER A 70 -3.29 -7.77 -8.46
CA SER A 70 -3.65 -6.57 -9.21
C SER A 70 -5.15 -6.35 -9.26
N GLN A 71 -5.94 -7.41 -9.43
CA GLN A 71 -7.39 -7.30 -9.55
C GLN A 71 -7.98 -6.74 -8.25
N LEU A 72 -7.54 -7.24 -7.09
CA LEU A 72 -7.99 -6.72 -5.80
C LEU A 72 -7.73 -5.21 -5.65
N ALA A 73 -6.55 -4.74 -6.04
CA ALA A 73 -6.21 -3.32 -5.99
C ALA A 73 -7.06 -2.48 -6.97
N ILE A 74 -7.32 -2.98 -8.19
CA ILE A 74 -8.17 -2.31 -9.18
C ILE A 74 -9.63 -2.25 -8.70
N ASP A 75 -10.14 -3.32 -8.09
CA ASP A 75 -11.51 -3.37 -7.58
C ASP A 75 -11.69 -2.39 -6.41
N ALA A 76 -10.72 -2.34 -5.48
CA ALA A 76 -10.72 -1.37 -4.39
C ALA A 76 -10.67 0.08 -4.89
N LEU A 77 -9.82 0.36 -5.90
CA LEU A 77 -9.77 1.67 -6.55
C LEU A 77 -11.11 2.00 -7.20
N GLY A 78 -11.73 1.05 -7.90
CA GLY A 78 -13.04 1.20 -8.51
C GLY A 78 -14.12 1.56 -7.50
N LEU A 79 -14.20 0.84 -6.39
CA LEU A 79 -15.17 1.13 -5.34
C LEU A 79 -15.02 2.54 -4.77
N LEU A 80 -13.79 3.04 -4.62
CA LEU A 80 -13.54 4.40 -4.15
C LEU A 80 -13.92 5.45 -5.21
N VAL A 81 -13.47 5.29 -6.44
CA VAL A 81 -13.69 6.28 -7.51
C VAL A 81 -15.15 6.32 -7.91
N ASP A 82 -15.73 5.17 -8.24
CA ASP A 82 -17.11 5.05 -8.70
C ASP A 82 -18.09 5.35 -7.54
N GLY A 83 -17.74 4.98 -6.30
CA GLY A 83 -18.60 5.18 -5.13
C GLY A 83 -18.57 6.57 -4.51
N LEU A 84 -17.44 7.29 -4.59
CA LEU A 84 -17.32 8.63 -4.02
C LEU A 84 -17.66 9.74 -5.04
N GLY A 85 -17.39 9.53 -6.34
CA GLY A 85 -17.69 10.50 -7.39
C GLY A 85 -17.14 11.89 -7.08
N ASP A 86 -18.01 12.91 -7.21
CA ASP A 86 -17.70 14.33 -6.97
C ASP A 86 -17.10 14.63 -5.58
N ARG A 87 -17.28 13.74 -4.58
CA ARG A 87 -16.68 13.90 -3.24
C ARG A 87 -15.16 13.82 -3.24
N LEU A 88 -14.56 13.30 -4.31
CA LEU A 88 -13.11 13.31 -4.53
C LEU A 88 -12.58 14.69 -4.94
N GLY A 89 -13.46 15.65 -5.20
CA GLY A 89 -13.10 17.02 -5.54
C GLY A 89 -12.34 17.10 -6.87
N GLU A 90 -11.31 17.94 -6.92
CA GLU A 90 -10.53 18.21 -8.13
C GLU A 90 -9.81 16.97 -8.71
N HIS A 91 -9.62 15.92 -7.91
CA HIS A 91 -8.93 14.72 -8.34
C HIS A 91 -9.84 13.69 -9.04
N HIS A 92 -11.17 13.87 -8.98
CA HIS A 92 -12.13 12.89 -9.49
C HIS A 92 -11.84 12.47 -10.94
N ASP A 93 -11.79 13.42 -11.87
CA ASP A 93 -11.63 13.12 -13.30
C ASP A 93 -10.27 12.47 -13.61
N THR A 94 -9.24 12.87 -12.87
CA THR A 94 -7.90 12.27 -12.98
C THR A 94 -7.94 10.81 -12.51
N LEU A 95 -8.61 10.52 -11.40
CA LEU A 95 -8.72 9.16 -10.85
C LEU A 95 -9.60 8.26 -11.73
N VAL A 96 -10.67 8.79 -12.34
CA VAL A 96 -11.48 8.07 -13.33
C VAL A 96 -10.65 7.70 -14.55
N ALA A 97 -9.84 8.63 -15.06
CA ALA A 97 -8.94 8.36 -16.18
C ALA A 97 -7.88 7.29 -15.82
N ALA A 98 -7.28 7.39 -14.63
CA ALA A 98 -6.30 6.41 -14.13
C ALA A 98 -6.90 5.01 -13.98
N LEU A 99 -8.10 4.91 -13.40
CA LEU A 99 -8.84 3.67 -13.24
C LEU A 99 -9.19 3.03 -14.59
N THR A 100 -9.60 3.85 -15.57
CA THR A 100 -9.90 3.38 -16.93
C THR A 100 -8.64 2.81 -17.59
N ASN A 101 -7.51 3.50 -17.47
CA ASN A 101 -6.24 3.06 -18.01
C ASN A 101 -5.81 1.71 -17.39
N ILE A 102 -5.77 1.61 -16.06
CA ILE A 102 -5.27 0.39 -15.41
C ILE A 102 -6.15 -0.83 -15.67
N ARG A 103 -7.48 -0.65 -15.78
CA ARG A 103 -8.41 -1.71 -16.21
C ARG A 103 -8.09 -2.22 -17.61
N MET A 104 -7.73 -1.32 -18.55
CA MET A 104 -7.30 -1.72 -19.90
C MET A 104 -5.98 -2.50 -19.88
N VAL A 105 -4.99 -2.05 -19.11
CA VAL A 105 -3.71 -2.76 -18.96
C VAL A 105 -3.91 -4.16 -18.36
N PHE A 106 -4.78 -4.29 -17.36
CA PHE A 106 -5.13 -5.59 -16.78
C PHE A 106 -5.67 -6.57 -17.82
N VAL A 107 -6.61 -6.15 -18.67
CA VAL A 107 -7.18 -6.99 -19.74
C VAL A 107 -6.10 -7.41 -20.74
N GLN A 108 -5.21 -6.48 -21.13
CA GLN A 108 -4.10 -6.77 -22.03
C GLN A 108 -3.14 -7.80 -21.44
N ARG A 109 -2.78 -7.67 -20.15
CA ARG A 109 -1.88 -8.61 -19.46
C ARG A 109 -2.52 -9.96 -19.14
N LYS A 110 -3.85 -10.01 -19.00
CA LYS A 110 -4.63 -11.26 -18.82
C LYS A 110 -4.72 -12.08 -20.10
N THR A 111 -4.70 -11.42 -21.26
CA THR A 111 -4.82 -12.10 -22.55
C THR A 111 -3.44 -12.54 -23.01
N PRO A 112 -3.18 -13.86 -23.19
CA PRO A 112 -1.91 -14.29 -23.75
C PRO A 112 -1.74 -13.68 -25.15
N PRO A 113 -0.52 -13.32 -25.57
CA PRO A 113 -0.30 -12.83 -26.93
C PRO A 113 -0.78 -13.91 -27.89
N THR A 114 -1.83 -13.61 -28.67
CA THR A 114 -2.21 -14.42 -29.82
C THR A 114 -1.01 -14.44 -30.73
N GLY A 115 -0.35 -15.60 -30.82
CA GLY A 115 0.80 -15.80 -31.68
C GLY A 115 0.41 -15.56 -33.14
N GLU A 116 1.07 -14.59 -33.76
CA GLU A 116 1.29 -14.56 -35.21
C GLU A 116 2.61 -15.29 -35.52
#